data_AF-A0A7C5WWM3-F1
#
_entry.id   AF-A0A7C5WWM3-F1
#
_cell.length_a   1.000
_cell.length_b   1.000
_cell.length_c   1.000
_cell.angle_alpha   90.00
_cell.angle_beta   90.00
_cell.angle_gamma   90.00
#
_symmetry.space_group_name_H-M   'P 1'
#
loop_
_entity.id
_entity.type
_entity.pdbx_description
1 polymer ?
#
loop_
_entity_poly.entity_id
_entity_poly.type
_entity_poly.pdbx_seq_one_letter_code
_entity_poly.pdbx_strand_id
1 'polypeptide(L)' 'MASGRVIVLMGSASDAEHAGRATALLDRLGVPWSLHVASAHKT' A
#
# COMPACT_ATOMS: atom_id res chain seq x y z
N MET A 1 19.11 -4.04 -10.95
CA MET A 1 17.75 -4.43 -11.40
C MET A 1 16.75 -3.75 -10.48
N ALA A 2 15.96 -2.80 -10.98
CA ALA A 2 14.84 -2.27 -10.20
C ALA A 2 13.73 -3.32 -10.22
N SER A 3 13.72 -4.22 -9.22
CA SER A 3 12.59 -5.10 -8.97
C SER A 3 11.37 -4.20 -8.72
N GLY A 4 10.31 -4.36 -9.52
CA GLY A 4 9.12 -3.51 -9.42
C GLY A 4 8.64 -3.40 -7.97
N ARG A 5 8.48 -2.17 -7.49
CA ARG A 5 7.97 -1.86 -6.15
C ARG A 5 6.53 -1.40 -6.29
N VAL A 6 5.61 -2.05 -5.57
CA VAL A 6 4.22 -1.58 -5.47
C VAL A 6 4.14 -0.51 -4.39
N ILE A 7 3.47 0.60 -4.69
CA ILE A 7 3.16 1.64 -3.69
C ILE A 7 1.66 1.62 -3.47
N VAL A 8 1.25 1.31 -2.25
CA VAL A 8 -0.16 1.35 -1.83
C VAL A 8 -0.43 2.71 -1.20
N LEU A 9 -1.36 3.46 -1.79
CA LEU A 9 -1.77 4.77 -1.29
C LEU A 9 -3.13 4.66 -0.59
N MET A 10 -3.24 5.29 0.57
CA MET A 10 -4.46 5.38 1.37
C MET A 10 -4.91 6.83 1.49
N GLY A 11 -6.21 7.08 1.46
CA GLY A 11 -6.75 8.43 1.64
C GLY A 11 -6.64 8.92 3.09
N SER A 12 -6.55 8.00 4.04
CA SER A 12 -6.48 8.24 5.48
C SER A 12 -5.82 7.06 6.21
N ALA A 13 -5.41 7.26 7.46
CA ALA A 13 -4.89 6.18 8.29
C ALA A 13 -5.95 5.11 8.62
N SER A 14 -7.25 5.47 8.64
CA SER A 14 -8.34 4.52 8.87
C SER A 14 -8.51 3.49 7.75
N ASP A 15 -7.95 3.72 6.57
CA ASP A 15 -8.01 2.76 5.46
C ASP A 15 -7.05 1.57 5.65
N ALA A 16 -6.17 1.61 6.65
CA ALA A 16 -5.10 0.63 6.86
C ALA A 16 -5.62 -0.80 7.02
N GLU A 17 -6.75 -1.00 7.70
CA GLU A 17 -7.35 -2.34 7.83
C GLU A 17 -7.74 -2.91 6.46
N HIS A 18 -8.31 -2.07 5.59
CA HIS A 18 -8.75 -2.48 4.27
C HIS A 18 -7.54 -2.72 3.34
N ALA A 19 -6.56 -1.81 3.36
CA ALA A 19 -5.31 -1.93 2.61
C ALA A 19 -4.50 -3.18 3.02
N GLY A 20 -4.56 -3.55 4.30
CA GLY A 20 -3.89 -4.74 4.85
C GLY A 20 -4.25 -6.05 4.14
N ARG A 21 -5.46 -6.16 3.58
CA ARG A 21 -5.89 -7.34 2.82
C ARG A 21 -5.13 -7.47 1.50
N ALA A 22 -4.84 -6.34 0.85
CA ALA A 22 -4.07 -6.31 -0.39
C ALA A 22 -2.58 -6.56 -0.13
N THR A 23 -2.01 -5.94 0.91
CA THR A 23 -0.59 -6.11 1.24
C THR A 23 -0.27 -7.54 1.69
N ALA A 24 -1.17 -8.20 2.42
CA ALA A 24 -1.01 -9.62 2.75
C ALA A 24 -0.97 -10.55 1.52
N LEU A 25 -1.58 -10.15 0.40
CA LEU A 25 -1.43 -10.86 -0.87
C LEU A 25 -0.04 -10.60 -1.49
N LEU A 26 0.42 -9.35 -1.48
CA LEU A 26 1.75 -8.98 -1.97
C LEU A 26 2.86 -9.71 -1.21
N ASP A 27 2.73 -9.83 0.12
CA ASP A 27 3.64 -10.61 0.97
C ASP A 27 3.70 -12.08 0.55
N ARG A 28 2.53 -12.71 0.34
CA ARG A 28 2.45 -14.12 -0.11
C ARG A 28 3.06 -14.33 -1.50
N LEU A 29 3.04 -13.32 -2.36
CA LEU A 29 3.63 -13.36 -3.70
C LEU A 29 5.11 -12.96 -3.72
N GLY A 30 5.68 -12.56 -2.58
CA GLY A 30 7.07 -12.06 -2.51
C GLY A 30 7.28 -10.75 -3.25
N VAL A 31 6.23 -9.94 -3.44
CA VAL A 31 6.29 -8.67 -4.16
C VAL A 31 6.63 -7.54 -3.17
N PRO A 32 7.76 -6.82 -3.36
CA PRO A 32 8.10 -5.70 -2.48
C PRO A 32 7.08 -4.56 -2.58
N TRP A 33 6.62 -4.06 -1.43
CA TRP A 33 5.67 -2.96 -1.37
C TRP A 33 5.97 -1.95 -0.25
N SER A 34 5.38 -0.76 -0.38
CA SER A 34 5.30 0.25 0.70
C SER A 34 3.89 0.82 0.80
N LEU A 35 3.51 1.30 1.98
CA LEU A 35 2.20 1.86 2.27
C LEU A 35 2.34 3.30 2.76
N HIS A 36 1.54 4.20 2.18
CA HIS A 36 1.57 5.63 2.50
C HIS A 36 0.15 6.19 2.62
N VAL A 37 -0.04 7.16 3.51
CA VAL A 37 -1.22 8.03 3.51
C VAL A 37 -0.96 9.19 2.55
N ALA A 38 -1.82 9.33 1.55
CA ALA A 38 -1.82 10.41 0.58
C ALA A 38 -3.28 10.72 0.21
N SER A 39 -3.86 11.73 0.85
CA SER A 39 -5.25 12.10 0.61
C SER A 39 -5.36 12.94 -0.66
N ALA A 40 -6.27 12.58 -1.57
CA ALA A 40 -6.57 13.40 -2.73
C ALA A 40 -7.27 14.73 -2.36
N HIS A 41 -7.91 14.79 -1.19
CA HIS A 41 -8.76 15.90 -0.77
C HIS A 41 -8.19 16.73 0.38
N LYS A 42 -7.11 16.28 1.02
CA LYS A 42 -6.46 16.96 2.15
C LYS A 42 -4.97 17.06 1.86
N THR A 43 -4.41 18.26 1.92
CA THR A 43 -2.97 18.52 1.87
C THR A 43 -2.36 18.46 3.25
#